data_AF-A0A841Z2Q3-F1
#
_entry.id   AF-A0A841Z2Q3-F1
#
_cell.length_a   1.000
_cell.length_b   1.000
_cell.length_c   1.000
_cell.angle_alpha   90.00
_cell.angle_beta   90.00
_cell.angle_gamma   90.00
#
_symmetry.space_group_name_H-M   'P 1'
#
loop_
_entity.id
_entity.type
_entity.pdbx_description
1 polymer ?
#
loop_
_entity_poly.entity_id
_entity_poly.type
_entity_poly.pdbx_seq_one_letter_code
_entity_poly.pdbx_strand_id
1 'polypeptide(L)'
;MTNVYLIGAGPGDPGLLTLKGRRHLETADIIIYDRLVNPILLYLAKKDAEFLYCGKLPHHHTMRQEQINASIIANAAQGKKVVRLKGGDPAIFGRVGEEMTAISNAGLTYQVIPGITSSSAASIYAGIPLTHRDHNAHVTFATGHQKNNALTELDMTTLAQGGTLAFYMGIENLPHICEKITSQPDLSKLPIAIIEWGTLGRQKVQIGTIATIEAELAKTTLSNPAMIIIGNVVTERTGPAWFEQTPLFGKRFVLASKTGLTFDQLCEYTELGADIYALPALSAQDSRFDDITKRVLSEQKWDGIMLHDDIPASILQEELARLGINETFHIFRNSDPHVILEV
;
A
#
# COMPACT_ATOMS: atom_id res chain seq x y z
N MET A 1 -1.40 -31.41 -2.88
CA MET A 1 -2.34 -30.26 -2.99
C MET A 1 -1.54 -28.99 -2.73
N THR A 2 -1.80 -27.88 -3.43
CA THR A 2 -1.08 -26.62 -3.19
C THR A 2 -1.57 -25.98 -1.90
N ASN A 3 -0.63 -25.70 -0.99
CA ASN A 3 -0.96 -25.19 0.35
C ASN A 3 -0.41 -23.78 0.59
N VAL A 4 0.41 -23.23 -0.32
CA VAL A 4 1.00 -21.89 -0.18
C VAL A 4 0.64 -20.99 -1.36
N TYR A 5 0.19 -19.78 -1.08
CA TYR A 5 -0.18 -18.78 -2.07
C TYR A 5 0.57 -17.47 -1.81
N LEU A 6 1.45 -17.08 -2.73
CA LEU A 6 2.20 -15.82 -2.68
C LEU A 6 1.40 -14.78 -3.50
N ILE A 7 0.72 -13.84 -2.83
CA ILE A 7 -0.29 -12.97 -3.43
C ILE A 7 0.16 -11.51 -3.40
N GLY A 8 0.09 -10.84 -4.55
CA GLY A 8 0.19 -9.39 -4.63
C GLY A 8 -1.09 -8.71 -4.16
N ALA A 9 -0.97 -7.87 -3.13
CA ALA A 9 -2.05 -7.11 -2.52
C ALA A 9 -2.45 -5.87 -3.33
N GLY A 10 -1.60 -5.44 -4.28
CA GLY A 10 -1.75 -4.13 -4.91
C GLY A 10 -1.09 -3.00 -4.11
N PRO A 11 -1.15 -1.77 -4.62
CA PRO A 11 -0.39 -0.62 -4.11
C PRO A 11 -0.97 0.03 -2.84
N GLY A 12 -2.23 -0.23 -2.51
CA GLY A 12 -2.91 0.40 -1.37
C GLY A 12 -4.44 0.30 -1.50
N ASP A 13 -5.00 0.77 -2.62
CA ASP A 13 -6.43 0.65 -2.93
C ASP A 13 -6.88 -0.82 -2.87
N PRO A 14 -7.82 -1.18 -1.98
CA PRO A 14 -8.29 -2.56 -1.84
C PRO A 14 -8.99 -3.08 -3.11
N GLY A 15 -9.57 -2.19 -3.93
CA GLY A 15 -10.20 -2.53 -5.20
C GLY A 15 -9.22 -3.02 -6.27
N LEU A 16 -7.91 -2.76 -6.10
CA LEU A 16 -6.86 -3.24 -7.00
C LEU A 16 -6.38 -4.67 -6.69
N LEU A 17 -6.96 -5.34 -5.69
CA LEU A 17 -6.73 -6.76 -5.46
C LEU A 17 -7.27 -7.59 -6.64
N THR A 18 -6.48 -8.53 -7.14
CA THR A 18 -6.93 -9.40 -8.23
C THR A 18 -8.04 -10.36 -7.77
N LEU A 19 -8.96 -10.72 -8.68
CA LEU A 19 -10.02 -11.70 -8.39
C LEU A 19 -9.47 -13.05 -7.88
N LYS A 20 -8.31 -13.47 -8.41
CA LYS A 20 -7.63 -14.69 -7.94
C LYS A 20 -7.05 -14.48 -6.53
N GLY A 21 -6.52 -13.30 -6.22
CA GLY A 21 -6.08 -12.91 -4.88
C GLY A 21 -7.20 -13.00 -3.85
N ARG A 22 -8.35 -12.37 -4.13
CA ARG A 22 -9.56 -12.41 -3.30
C ARG A 22 -9.99 -13.83 -2.96
N ARG A 23 -10.14 -14.70 -3.97
CA ARG A 23 -10.55 -16.10 -3.80
C ARG A 23 -9.67 -16.89 -2.83
N HIS A 24 -8.36 -16.66 -2.84
CA HIS A 24 -7.43 -17.37 -1.97
C HIS A 24 -7.35 -16.76 -0.57
N LEU A 25 -7.56 -15.45 -0.41
CA LEU A 25 -7.71 -14.81 0.90
C LEU A 25 -8.96 -15.31 1.64
N GLU A 26 -10.09 -15.43 0.94
CA GLU A 26 -11.38 -15.89 1.52
C GLU A 26 -11.33 -17.31 2.10
N THR A 27 -10.35 -18.11 1.72
CA THR A 27 -10.23 -19.51 2.11
C THR A 27 -8.95 -19.80 2.90
N ALA A 28 -8.16 -18.78 3.24
CA ALA A 28 -6.91 -18.94 3.96
C ALA A 28 -7.13 -19.39 5.42
N ASP A 29 -6.32 -20.33 5.88
CA ASP A 29 -6.25 -20.70 7.30
C ASP A 29 -5.32 -19.73 8.06
N ILE A 30 -4.29 -19.23 7.39
CA ILE A 30 -3.38 -18.21 7.92
C ILE A 30 -2.98 -17.23 6.84
N ILE A 31 -3.02 -15.94 7.17
CA ILE A 31 -2.56 -14.84 6.33
C ILE A 31 -1.32 -14.21 6.94
N ILE A 32 -0.20 -14.37 6.26
CA ILE A 32 1.11 -13.81 6.60
C ILE A 32 1.33 -12.56 5.76
N TYR A 33 1.32 -11.37 6.36
CA TYR A 33 1.24 -10.10 5.60
C TYR A 33 2.27 -9.04 6.02
N ASP A 34 2.67 -8.22 5.06
CA ASP A 34 3.67 -7.16 5.25
C ASP A 34 3.08 -5.84 5.76
N ARG A 35 3.96 -4.93 6.21
CA ARG A 35 3.62 -3.59 6.70
C ARG A 35 2.73 -2.78 5.75
N LEU A 36 3.03 -2.80 4.45
CA LEU A 36 2.39 -1.94 3.45
C LEU A 36 1.08 -2.53 2.88
N VAL A 37 0.69 -3.72 3.32
CA VAL A 37 -0.60 -4.30 2.93
C VAL A 37 -1.73 -3.52 3.59
N ASN A 38 -2.73 -3.13 2.79
CA ASN A 38 -3.93 -2.50 3.33
C ASN A 38 -4.70 -3.50 4.22
N PRO A 39 -4.90 -3.21 5.52
CA PRO A 39 -5.58 -4.14 6.44
C PRO A 39 -7.03 -4.42 6.06
N ILE A 40 -7.68 -3.58 5.23
CA ILE A 40 -9.03 -3.84 4.70
C ILE A 40 -9.08 -5.18 3.96
N LEU A 41 -7.98 -5.60 3.30
CA LEU A 41 -7.93 -6.89 2.61
C LEU A 41 -8.12 -8.09 3.56
N LEU A 42 -7.85 -7.93 4.86
CA LEU A 42 -8.02 -9.00 5.84
C LEU A 42 -9.48 -9.26 6.20
N TYR A 43 -10.40 -8.34 5.88
CA TYR A 43 -11.85 -8.55 6.02
C TYR A 43 -12.39 -9.63 5.09
N LEU A 44 -11.67 -9.94 4.01
CA LEU A 44 -12.01 -11.05 3.13
C LEU A 44 -11.80 -12.41 3.81
N ALA A 45 -10.97 -12.48 4.85
CA ALA A 45 -10.61 -13.75 5.47
C ALA A 45 -11.79 -14.41 6.17
N LYS A 46 -11.85 -15.75 6.11
CA LYS A 46 -12.79 -16.53 6.92
C LYS A 46 -12.62 -16.26 8.42
N LYS A 47 -13.68 -16.51 9.20
CA LYS A 47 -13.80 -16.14 10.62
C LYS A 47 -12.70 -16.70 11.53
N ASP A 48 -12.16 -17.88 11.21
CA ASP A 48 -11.16 -18.60 11.96
C ASP A 48 -9.73 -18.44 11.41
N ALA A 49 -9.54 -17.59 10.38
CA ALA A 49 -8.21 -17.36 9.80
C ALA A 49 -7.29 -16.66 10.81
N GLU A 50 -6.06 -17.17 10.94
CA GLU A 50 -4.99 -16.55 11.74
C GLU A 50 -4.30 -15.43 10.96
N PHE A 51 -3.91 -14.34 11.62
CA PHE A 51 -3.16 -13.24 11.01
C PHE A 51 -1.76 -13.16 11.61
N LEU A 52 -0.73 -13.23 10.75
CA LEU A 52 0.67 -13.08 11.14
C LEU A 52 1.27 -11.85 10.46
N TYR A 53 1.54 -10.83 11.25
CA TYR A 53 2.15 -9.58 10.77
C TYR A 53 3.67 -9.70 10.70
N CYS A 54 4.26 -9.43 9.54
CA CYS A 54 5.71 -9.50 9.31
C CYS A 54 6.42 -8.14 9.41
N GLY A 55 5.68 -7.04 9.57
CA GLY A 55 6.25 -5.71 9.65
C GLY A 55 6.94 -5.42 10.99
N LYS A 56 7.54 -4.22 11.10
CA LYS A 56 8.10 -3.72 12.35
C LYS A 56 6.96 -3.26 13.25
N LEU A 57 6.78 -3.86 14.42
CA LEU A 57 5.92 -3.32 15.48
C LEU A 57 6.76 -2.41 16.40
N PRO A 58 6.15 -1.40 17.05
CA PRO A 58 6.78 -0.74 18.18
C PRO A 58 7.19 -1.82 19.21
N HIS A 59 8.46 -1.82 19.64
CA HIS A 59 9.03 -2.77 20.61
C HIS A 59 9.30 -4.22 20.15
N HIS A 60 9.02 -4.60 18.89
CA HIS A 60 9.44 -5.91 18.36
C HIS A 60 10.51 -5.78 17.26
N HIS A 61 11.44 -6.73 17.24
CA HIS A 61 12.37 -6.89 16.13
C HIS A 61 11.59 -7.24 14.85
N THR A 62 11.88 -6.56 13.75
CA THR A 62 11.39 -6.93 12.41
C THR A 62 11.67 -8.41 12.14
N MET A 63 10.66 -9.17 11.71
CA MET A 63 10.88 -10.57 11.33
C MET A 63 11.90 -10.61 10.19
N ARG A 64 12.99 -11.36 10.40
CA ARG A 64 13.96 -11.61 9.34
C ARG A 64 13.31 -12.47 8.26
N GLN A 65 13.77 -12.35 7.02
CA GLN A 65 13.22 -13.12 5.90
C GLN A 65 13.23 -14.63 6.17
N GLU A 66 14.27 -15.14 6.83
CA GLU A 66 14.37 -16.55 7.25
C GLU A 66 13.23 -16.96 8.19
N GLN A 67 12.81 -16.09 9.11
CA GLN A 67 11.71 -16.35 10.03
C GLN A 67 10.36 -16.36 9.30
N ILE A 68 10.17 -15.45 8.35
CA ILE A 68 8.97 -15.43 7.49
C ILE A 68 8.89 -16.75 6.69
N ASN A 69 10.00 -17.15 6.06
CA ASN A 69 10.08 -18.40 5.31
C ASN A 69 9.79 -19.61 6.21
N ALA A 70 10.35 -19.65 7.42
CA ALA A 70 10.10 -20.70 8.39
C ALA A 70 8.62 -20.76 8.80
N SER A 71 7.97 -19.61 9.03
CA SER A 71 6.54 -19.54 9.35
C SER A 71 5.66 -20.04 8.21
N ILE A 72 5.99 -19.71 6.96
CA ILE A 72 5.29 -20.23 5.77
C ILE A 72 5.38 -21.76 5.74
N ILE A 73 6.60 -22.29 5.84
CA ILE A 73 6.86 -23.75 5.76
C ILE A 73 6.18 -24.48 6.92
N ALA A 74 6.31 -23.99 8.15
CA ALA A 74 5.76 -24.64 9.33
C ALA A 74 4.23 -24.75 9.30
N ASN A 75 3.54 -23.69 8.85
CA ASN A 75 2.08 -23.72 8.73
C ASN A 75 1.63 -24.61 7.57
N ALA A 76 2.30 -24.54 6.41
CA ALA A 76 1.97 -25.39 5.27
C ALA A 76 2.19 -26.89 5.56
N ALA A 77 3.23 -27.23 6.33
CA ALA A 77 3.51 -28.59 6.76
C ALA A 77 2.43 -29.16 7.71
N GLN A 78 1.70 -28.29 8.43
CA GLN A 78 0.53 -28.67 9.24
C GLN A 78 -0.74 -28.86 8.38
N GLY A 79 -0.65 -28.72 7.06
CA GLY A 79 -1.79 -28.83 6.15
C GLY A 79 -2.63 -27.55 6.05
N LYS A 80 -2.21 -26.44 6.68
CA LYS A 80 -2.90 -25.15 6.56
C LYS A 80 -2.76 -24.57 5.15
N LYS A 81 -3.81 -23.92 4.68
CA LYS A 81 -3.80 -23.04 3.52
C LYS A 81 -3.17 -21.70 3.88
N VAL A 82 -1.90 -21.54 3.54
CA VAL A 82 -1.09 -20.36 3.83
C VAL A 82 -1.22 -19.34 2.71
N VAL A 83 -1.68 -18.14 3.04
CA VAL A 83 -1.55 -16.96 2.18
C VAL A 83 -0.41 -16.09 2.67
N ARG A 84 0.54 -15.81 1.80
CA ARG A 84 1.58 -14.80 1.98
C ARG A 84 1.19 -13.57 1.16
N LEU A 85 0.62 -12.58 1.83
CA LEU A 85 0.08 -11.36 1.21
C LEU A 85 1.15 -10.25 1.23
N LYS A 86 1.51 -9.73 0.06
CA LYS A 86 2.65 -8.81 -0.12
C LYS A 86 2.18 -7.53 -0.80
N GLY A 87 2.65 -6.37 -0.36
CA GLY A 87 2.33 -5.10 -1.02
C GLY A 87 2.80 -5.09 -2.48
N GLY A 88 2.01 -4.47 -3.37
CA GLY A 88 2.28 -4.38 -4.79
C GLY A 88 2.20 -5.73 -5.50
N ASP A 89 3.22 -6.02 -6.31
CA ASP A 89 3.40 -7.30 -7.01
C ASP A 89 4.53 -8.12 -6.34
N PRO A 90 4.36 -9.43 -6.08
CA PRO A 90 5.39 -10.25 -5.43
C PRO A 90 6.72 -10.27 -6.19
N ALA A 91 6.68 -10.23 -7.52
CA ALA A 91 7.84 -10.35 -8.40
C ALA A 91 8.66 -9.06 -8.51
N ILE A 92 8.13 -7.90 -8.11
CA ILE A 92 8.81 -6.61 -8.25
C ILE A 92 9.30 -6.14 -6.88
N PHE A 93 10.60 -6.29 -6.63
CA PHE A 93 11.28 -5.92 -5.38
C PHE A 93 10.66 -6.52 -4.10
N GLY A 94 9.82 -7.55 -4.23
CA GLY A 94 9.10 -8.20 -3.13
C GLY A 94 9.81 -9.39 -2.51
N ARG A 95 11.01 -9.77 -2.98
CA ARG A 95 11.78 -10.95 -2.48
C ARG A 95 11.07 -12.31 -2.65
N VAL A 96 10.08 -12.40 -3.54
CA VAL A 96 9.33 -13.65 -3.77
C VAL A 96 10.24 -14.81 -4.21
N GLY A 97 11.35 -14.53 -4.90
CA GLY A 97 12.33 -15.55 -5.29
C GLY A 97 12.93 -16.32 -4.10
N GLU A 98 13.20 -15.62 -3.00
CA GLU A 98 13.73 -16.23 -1.77
C GLU A 98 12.67 -17.11 -1.10
N GLU A 99 11.42 -16.63 -1.04
CA GLU A 99 10.28 -17.35 -0.49
C GLU A 99 10.00 -18.64 -1.31
N MET A 100 9.96 -18.53 -2.65
CA MET A 100 9.76 -19.67 -3.56
C MET A 100 10.86 -20.74 -3.42
N THR A 101 12.11 -20.30 -3.31
CA THR A 101 13.25 -21.21 -3.13
C THR A 101 13.14 -21.96 -1.81
N ALA A 102 12.83 -21.26 -0.71
CA ALA A 102 12.65 -21.87 0.60
C ALA A 102 11.50 -22.89 0.61
N ILE A 103 10.36 -22.57 0.00
CA ILE A 103 9.21 -23.47 -0.09
C ILE A 103 9.55 -24.71 -0.92
N SER A 104 10.19 -24.53 -2.08
CA SER A 104 10.64 -25.63 -2.95
C SER A 104 11.62 -26.57 -2.23
N ASN A 105 12.59 -26.02 -1.51
CA ASN A 105 13.58 -26.79 -0.75
C ASN A 105 12.94 -27.60 0.39
N ALA A 106 11.79 -27.16 0.90
CA ALA A 106 11.01 -27.90 1.89
C ALA A 106 10.08 -28.97 1.26
N GLY A 107 10.12 -29.18 -0.05
CA GLY A 107 9.27 -30.14 -0.75
C GLY A 107 7.79 -29.73 -0.83
N LEU A 108 7.48 -28.46 -0.57
CA LEU A 108 6.12 -27.91 -0.59
C LEU A 108 5.80 -27.29 -1.96
N THR A 109 4.51 -27.26 -2.29
CA THR A 109 4.03 -26.63 -3.54
C THR A 109 3.39 -25.28 -3.28
N TYR A 110 3.60 -24.33 -4.18
CA TYR A 110 3.08 -22.97 -4.08
C TYR A 110 2.47 -22.49 -5.40
N GLN A 111 1.67 -21.42 -5.31
CA GLN A 111 1.22 -20.62 -6.44
C GLN A 111 1.59 -19.16 -6.22
N VAL A 112 2.04 -18.49 -7.27
CA VAL A 112 2.21 -17.04 -7.29
C VAL A 112 1.01 -16.41 -7.98
N ILE A 113 0.42 -15.41 -7.33
CA ILE A 113 -0.66 -14.60 -7.86
C ILE A 113 -0.12 -13.17 -8.01
N PRO A 114 0.12 -12.70 -9.25
CA PRO A 114 0.56 -11.34 -9.52
C PRO A 114 -0.41 -10.30 -8.93
N GLY A 115 0.13 -9.12 -8.65
CA GLY A 115 -0.62 -7.97 -8.16
C GLY A 115 -0.36 -6.73 -9.02
N ILE A 116 -1.13 -5.68 -8.78
CA ILE A 116 -0.85 -4.39 -9.41
C ILE A 116 0.36 -3.77 -8.70
N THR A 117 1.41 -3.49 -9.46
CA THR A 117 2.65 -2.92 -8.91
C THR A 117 2.52 -1.42 -8.65
N SER A 118 3.22 -0.93 -7.63
CA SER A 118 3.18 0.49 -7.22
C SER A 118 3.61 1.44 -8.32
N SER A 119 4.61 1.08 -9.16
CA SER A 119 5.01 1.94 -10.29
C SER A 119 3.86 2.23 -11.23
N SER A 120 3.14 1.21 -11.68
CA SER A 120 2.04 1.38 -12.64
C SER A 120 0.88 2.13 -12.02
N ALA A 121 0.47 1.74 -10.82
CA ALA A 121 -0.72 2.30 -10.20
C ALA A 121 -0.50 3.70 -9.63
N ALA A 122 0.55 3.91 -8.84
CA ALA A 122 0.82 5.24 -8.27
C ALA A 122 1.03 6.27 -9.39
N SER A 123 1.74 5.90 -10.47
CA SER A 123 1.96 6.78 -11.61
C SER A 123 0.64 7.19 -12.27
N ILE A 124 -0.22 6.23 -12.64
CA ILE A 124 -1.46 6.57 -13.36
C ILE A 124 -2.51 7.24 -12.45
N TYR A 125 -2.55 6.92 -11.15
CA TYR A 125 -3.40 7.63 -10.17
C TYR A 125 -2.89 9.05 -9.89
N ALA A 126 -1.62 9.34 -10.18
CA ALA A 126 -1.07 10.69 -10.23
C ALA A 126 -1.21 11.35 -11.63
N GLY A 127 -1.91 10.72 -12.57
CA GLY A 127 -2.11 11.26 -13.92
C GLY A 127 -0.86 11.19 -14.81
N ILE A 128 0.12 10.35 -14.46
CA ILE A 128 1.38 10.20 -15.18
C ILE A 128 1.39 8.79 -15.80
N PRO A 129 1.27 8.63 -17.13
CA PRO A 129 1.45 7.33 -17.76
C PRO A 129 2.94 6.91 -17.71
N LEU A 130 3.24 5.62 -17.58
CA LEU A 130 4.64 5.17 -17.63
C LEU A 130 5.22 5.20 -19.06
N THR A 131 4.34 5.08 -20.06
CA THR A 131 4.69 5.11 -21.48
C THR A 131 3.81 6.11 -22.20
N HIS A 132 4.37 6.85 -23.14
CA HIS A 132 3.62 7.71 -24.04
C HIS A 132 4.29 7.67 -25.41
N ARG A 133 3.52 7.51 -26.48
CA ARG A 133 4.05 7.27 -27.84
C ARG A 133 5.04 8.35 -28.28
N ASP A 134 4.77 9.60 -27.90
CA ASP A 134 5.59 10.75 -28.29
C ASP A 134 6.78 10.98 -27.35
N HIS A 135 6.82 10.31 -26.19
CA HIS A 135 7.86 10.53 -25.17
C HIS A 135 8.82 9.34 -25.02
N ASN A 136 8.32 8.11 -24.95
CA ASN A 136 9.16 6.94 -24.72
C ASN A 136 8.55 5.61 -25.18
N ALA A 137 9.43 4.65 -25.45
CA ALA A 137 9.10 3.24 -25.66
C ALA A 137 9.70 2.31 -24.57
N HIS A 138 10.36 2.86 -23.55
CA HIS A 138 11.14 2.10 -22.57
C HIS A 138 10.82 2.57 -21.15
N VAL A 139 10.57 1.61 -20.27
CA VAL A 139 10.38 1.82 -18.84
C VAL A 139 11.37 0.96 -18.07
N THR A 140 12.13 1.58 -17.18
CA THR A 140 13.05 0.90 -16.28
C THR A 140 12.49 0.90 -14.86
N PHE A 141 12.41 -0.27 -14.23
CA PHE A 141 12.12 -0.40 -12.81
C PHE A 141 13.43 -0.57 -12.03
N ALA A 142 13.67 0.31 -11.06
CA ALA A 142 14.87 0.28 -10.23
C ALA A 142 14.53 0.48 -8.76
N THR A 143 15.44 0.10 -7.87
CA THR A 143 15.28 0.26 -6.43
C THR A 143 16.41 1.10 -5.85
N GLY A 144 16.13 1.92 -4.84
CA GLY A 144 17.17 2.63 -4.09
C GLY A 144 18.00 1.74 -3.18
N HIS A 145 17.56 0.53 -2.88
CA HIS A 145 18.18 -0.30 -1.86
C HIS A 145 18.66 -1.63 -2.46
N GLN A 146 19.96 -1.77 -2.68
CA GLN A 146 20.55 -3.07 -3.02
C GLN A 146 21.01 -3.83 -1.78
N LYS A 147 21.35 -5.10 -1.98
CA LYS A 147 22.05 -5.92 -0.99
C LYS A 147 23.32 -5.18 -0.55
N ASN A 148 23.55 -5.09 0.76
CA ASN A 148 24.68 -4.39 1.41
C ASN A 148 24.65 -2.85 1.33
N ASN A 149 23.47 -2.22 1.18
CA ASN A 149 23.33 -0.76 1.02
C ASN A 149 24.11 -0.19 -0.18
N ALA A 150 24.47 -1.02 -1.16
CA ALA A 150 25.04 -0.51 -2.40
C ALA A 150 23.98 0.32 -3.14
N LEU A 151 24.43 1.45 -3.70
CA LEU A 151 23.57 2.32 -4.50
C LEU A 151 23.32 1.64 -5.84
N THR A 152 22.07 1.62 -6.29
CA THR A 152 21.74 1.02 -7.58
C THR A 152 22.40 1.79 -8.72
N GLU A 153 23.02 1.03 -9.64
CA GLU A 153 23.41 1.59 -10.92
C GLU A 153 22.16 2.04 -11.69
N LEU A 154 22.00 3.35 -11.83
CA LEU A 154 20.98 3.95 -12.66
C LEU A 154 21.29 3.66 -14.13
N ASP A 155 20.30 3.17 -14.87
CA ASP A 155 20.38 3.06 -16.33
C ASP A 155 20.25 4.46 -16.96
N MET A 156 21.40 5.14 -16.99
CA MET A 156 21.53 6.49 -17.53
C MET A 156 21.34 6.52 -19.06
N THR A 157 21.65 5.43 -19.75
CA THR A 157 21.56 5.35 -21.21
C THR A 157 20.11 5.40 -21.66
N THR A 158 19.25 4.56 -21.07
CA THR A 158 17.81 4.57 -21.37
C THR A 158 17.17 5.91 -21.01
N LEU A 159 17.57 6.50 -19.88
CA LEU A 159 17.07 7.80 -19.45
C LEU A 159 17.46 8.93 -20.42
N ALA A 160 18.71 8.94 -20.89
CA ALA A 160 19.20 9.90 -21.89
C ALA A 160 18.53 9.76 -23.26
N GLN A 161 17.98 8.59 -23.58
CA GLN A 161 17.23 8.31 -24.81
C GLN A 161 15.72 8.59 -24.66
N GLY A 162 15.31 9.29 -23.61
CA GLY A 162 13.91 9.67 -23.36
C GLY A 162 13.09 8.60 -22.62
N GLY A 163 13.71 7.53 -22.12
CA GLY A 163 13.03 6.51 -21.34
C GLY A 163 12.45 7.02 -20.02
N THR A 164 11.54 6.24 -19.44
CA THR A 164 10.99 6.50 -18.10
C THR A 164 11.66 5.61 -17.06
N LEU A 165 12.09 6.21 -15.95
CA LEU A 165 12.61 5.50 -14.79
C LEU A 165 11.59 5.56 -13.66
N ALA A 166 11.09 4.40 -13.23
CA ALA A 166 10.25 4.27 -12.06
C ALA A 166 11.06 3.63 -10.92
N PHE A 167 11.36 4.44 -9.91
CA PHE A 167 12.33 4.15 -8.87
C PHE A 167 11.67 3.95 -7.50
N TYR A 168 11.79 2.74 -6.96
CA TYR A 168 11.23 2.30 -5.68
C TYR A 168 12.19 2.58 -4.53
N MET A 169 11.67 2.81 -3.33
CA MET A 169 12.50 2.97 -2.12
C MET A 169 13.62 4.02 -2.30
N GLY A 170 13.31 5.10 -3.01
CA GLY A 170 14.30 6.06 -3.47
C GLY A 170 14.42 7.34 -2.65
N ILE A 171 13.48 7.64 -1.75
CA ILE A 171 13.43 8.94 -1.06
C ILE A 171 14.72 9.24 -0.30
N GLU A 172 15.23 8.28 0.48
CA GLU A 172 16.47 8.46 1.24
C GLU A 172 17.69 8.66 0.34
N ASN A 173 17.65 8.11 -0.88
CA ASN A 173 18.72 8.17 -1.86
C ASN A 173 18.47 9.23 -2.95
N LEU A 174 17.43 10.05 -2.83
CA LEU A 174 17.07 11.06 -3.82
C LEU A 174 18.22 12.02 -4.13
N PRO A 175 18.97 12.57 -3.13
CA PRO A 175 20.10 13.44 -3.43
C PRO A 175 21.16 12.79 -4.32
N HIS A 176 21.49 11.53 -4.04
CA HIS A 176 22.45 10.78 -4.85
C HIS A 176 21.94 10.51 -6.27
N ILE A 177 20.64 10.19 -6.41
CA ILE A 177 20.01 9.99 -7.72
C ILE A 177 20.10 11.28 -8.54
N CYS A 178 19.75 12.43 -7.94
CA CYS A 178 19.81 13.73 -8.58
C CYS A 178 21.24 14.12 -8.98
N GLU A 179 22.22 13.92 -8.10
CA GLU A 179 23.64 14.16 -8.38
C GLU A 179 24.13 13.34 -9.57
N LYS A 180 23.85 12.03 -9.56
CA LYS A 180 24.27 11.11 -10.62
C LYS A 180 23.61 11.45 -11.96
N ILE A 181 22.33 11.84 -11.96
CA ILE A 181 21.65 12.26 -13.20
C ILE A 181 22.20 13.59 -13.71
N THR A 182 22.46 14.55 -12.82
CA THR A 182 23.01 15.87 -13.17
C THR A 182 24.43 15.79 -13.72
N SER A 183 25.18 14.73 -13.42
CA SER A 183 26.51 14.50 -14.01
C SER A 183 26.50 14.26 -15.52
N GLN A 184 25.32 13.98 -16.10
CA GLN A 184 25.14 13.83 -17.54
C GLN A 184 24.69 15.16 -18.19
N PRO A 185 25.18 15.49 -19.39
CA PRO A 185 24.71 16.66 -20.14
C PRO A 185 23.19 16.61 -20.34
N ASP A 186 22.54 17.79 -20.26
CA ASP A 186 21.14 18.03 -20.62
C ASP A 186 20.05 17.31 -19.79
N LEU A 187 20.41 16.55 -18.74
CA LEU A 187 19.41 15.85 -17.89
C LEU A 187 18.96 16.63 -16.65
N SER A 188 19.57 17.77 -16.33
CA SER A 188 19.20 18.58 -15.15
C SER A 188 17.77 19.13 -15.20
N LYS A 189 17.23 19.33 -16.42
CA LYS A 189 15.86 19.77 -16.66
C LYS A 189 14.85 18.63 -16.77
N LEU A 190 15.30 17.37 -16.68
CA LEU A 190 14.44 16.22 -16.85
C LEU A 190 13.34 16.25 -15.76
N PRO A 191 12.06 16.13 -16.15
CA PRO A 191 10.96 16.12 -15.21
C PRO A 191 11.00 14.91 -14.26
N ILE A 192 10.60 15.15 -13.01
CA ILE A 192 10.53 14.15 -11.95
C ILE A 192 9.27 14.37 -11.11
N ALA A 193 8.62 13.27 -10.75
CA ALA A 193 7.49 13.22 -9.83
C ALA A 193 7.82 12.31 -8.65
N ILE A 194 7.41 12.72 -7.46
CA ILE A 194 7.44 11.91 -6.24
C ILE A 194 6.01 11.73 -5.76
N ILE A 195 5.57 10.47 -5.65
CA ILE A 195 4.18 10.08 -5.39
C ILE A 195 4.15 9.26 -4.10
N GLU A 196 3.77 9.89 -3.00
CA GLU A 196 3.62 9.25 -1.68
C GLU A 196 2.22 8.64 -1.55
N TRP A 197 2.14 7.44 -0.95
CA TRP A 197 0.89 6.72 -0.69
C TRP A 197 -0.04 6.62 -1.92
N GLY A 198 0.55 6.35 -3.10
CA GLY A 198 -0.20 6.25 -4.35
C GLY A 198 -1.41 5.32 -4.23
N THR A 199 -2.52 5.70 -4.86
CA THR A 199 -3.86 5.04 -4.81
C THR A 199 -4.65 5.17 -3.51
N LEU A 200 -4.09 5.71 -2.44
CA LEU A 200 -4.84 5.98 -1.21
C LEU A 200 -5.34 7.42 -1.20
N GLY A 201 -6.44 7.68 -0.49
CA GLY A 201 -6.99 9.04 -0.33
C GLY A 201 -6.02 10.07 0.26
N ARG A 202 -4.94 9.59 0.89
CA ARG A 202 -3.83 10.39 1.40
C ARG A 202 -2.67 10.62 0.43
N GLN A 203 -2.84 10.27 -0.84
CA GLN A 203 -1.82 10.42 -1.87
C GLN A 203 -1.32 11.87 -1.90
N LYS A 204 0.00 12.04 -2.03
CA LYS A 204 0.61 13.35 -2.29
C LYS A 204 1.53 13.24 -3.48
N VAL A 205 1.52 14.26 -4.33
CA VAL A 205 2.36 14.33 -5.52
C VAL A 205 3.19 15.61 -5.47
N GLN A 206 4.51 15.46 -5.52
CA GLN A 206 5.44 16.58 -5.71
C GLN A 206 6.09 16.46 -7.08
N ILE A 207 6.03 17.54 -7.86
CA ILE A 207 6.65 17.62 -9.19
C ILE A 207 7.82 18.61 -9.16
N GLY A 208 8.82 18.36 -9.98
CA GLY A 208 9.93 19.28 -10.23
C GLY A 208 10.75 18.82 -11.42
N THR A 209 11.97 19.32 -11.51
CA THR A 209 13.02 18.76 -12.37
C THR A 209 14.10 18.15 -11.49
N ILE A 210 15.00 17.37 -12.09
CA ILE A 210 16.19 16.85 -11.37
C ILE A 210 16.92 17.95 -10.60
N ALA A 211 17.04 19.15 -11.18
CA ALA A 211 17.68 20.29 -10.53
C ALA A 211 16.89 20.93 -9.38
N THR A 212 15.56 20.77 -9.32
CA THR A 212 14.72 21.50 -8.34
C THR A 212 14.04 20.60 -7.31
N ILE A 213 13.90 19.30 -7.59
CA ILE A 213 13.03 18.41 -6.81
C ILE A 213 13.42 18.31 -5.34
N GLU A 214 14.70 18.37 -5.00
CA GLU A 214 15.14 18.31 -3.60
C GLU A 214 14.68 19.53 -2.82
N ALA A 215 14.79 20.72 -3.41
CA ALA A 215 14.33 21.97 -2.82
C ALA A 215 12.79 22.01 -2.74
N GLU A 216 12.09 21.47 -3.74
CA GLU A 216 10.63 21.36 -3.69
C GLU A 216 10.17 20.36 -2.62
N LEU A 217 10.81 19.19 -2.53
CA LEU A 217 10.49 18.17 -1.54
C LEU A 217 10.67 18.70 -0.11
N ALA A 218 11.72 19.48 0.15
CA ALA A 218 12.01 20.10 1.44
C ALA A 218 10.92 21.06 1.94
N LYS A 219 10.05 21.55 1.05
CA LYS A 219 8.89 22.41 1.40
C LYS A 219 7.66 21.59 1.81
N THR A 220 7.73 20.26 1.75
CA THR A 220 6.59 19.36 1.98
C THR A 220 6.81 18.47 3.20
N THR A 221 5.76 17.72 3.55
CA THR A 221 5.83 16.64 4.55
C THR A 221 5.92 15.25 3.91
N LEU A 222 6.19 15.19 2.61
CA LEU A 222 6.20 13.95 1.85
C LEU A 222 7.34 13.05 2.32
N SER A 223 7.04 11.79 2.61
CA SER A 223 8.03 10.80 3.03
C SER A 223 7.78 9.43 2.38
N ASN A 224 8.38 8.39 2.96
CA ASN A 224 8.14 7.00 2.58
C ASN A 224 6.78 6.50 3.10
N PRO A 225 6.13 5.58 2.37
CA PRO A 225 6.51 5.02 1.08
C PRO A 225 6.12 5.93 -0.09
N ALA A 226 7.04 6.12 -1.03
CA ALA A 226 6.80 6.90 -2.23
C ALA A 226 7.45 6.27 -3.47
N MET A 227 6.82 6.50 -4.63
CA MET A 227 7.36 6.22 -5.94
C MET A 227 7.98 7.47 -6.55
N ILE A 228 9.18 7.34 -7.11
CA ILE A 228 9.80 8.39 -7.92
C ILE A 228 9.66 7.99 -9.39
N ILE A 229 9.09 8.87 -10.21
CA ILE A 229 8.98 8.71 -11.66
C ILE A 229 9.80 9.81 -12.32
N ILE A 230 10.75 9.44 -13.18
CA ILE A 230 11.65 10.37 -13.87
C ILE A 230 11.49 10.16 -15.37
N GLY A 231 11.28 11.25 -16.11
CA GLY A 231 11.14 11.22 -17.57
C GLY A 231 10.09 12.20 -18.07
N ASN A 232 10.08 12.42 -19.38
CA ASN A 232 9.18 13.39 -20.02
C ASN A 232 7.69 13.06 -19.82
N VAL A 233 7.33 11.81 -19.54
CA VAL A 233 5.93 11.45 -19.22
C VAL A 233 5.35 12.20 -18.02
N VAL A 234 6.18 12.73 -17.13
CA VAL A 234 5.72 13.56 -16.01
C VAL A 234 5.04 14.85 -16.51
N THR A 235 5.37 15.35 -17.70
CA THR A 235 4.72 16.54 -18.28
C THR A 235 3.26 16.31 -18.66
N GLU A 236 2.82 15.05 -18.77
CA GLU A 236 1.40 14.71 -19.01
C GLU A 236 0.52 15.15 -17.84
N ARG A 237 1.08 15.26 -16.63
CA ARG A 237 0.39 15.83 -15.49
C ARG A 237 0.37 17.36 -15.60
N THR A 238 -0.74 17.91 -16.05
CA THR A 238 -0.95 19.37 -16.20
C THR A 238 -1.70 20.01 -15.03
N GLY A 239 -2.16 19.21 -14.06
CA GLY A 239 -2.90 19.64 -12.88
C GLY A 239 -3.23 18.46 -11.96
N PRO A 240 -4.18 18.62 -11.01
CA PRO A 240 -4.70 17.51 -10.24
C PRO A 240 -5.24 16.41 -11.15
N ALA A 241 -4.84 15.16 -10.91
CA ALA A 241 -5.32 13.99 -11.63
C ALA A 241 -6.78 13.70 -11.27
N TRP A 242 -7.44 12.82 -12.05
CA TRP A 242 -8.83 12.42 -11.81
C TRP A 242 -9.05 11.91 -10.38
N PHE A 243 -8.08 11.18 -9.82
CA PHE A 243 -8.17 10.61 -8.47
C PHE A 243 -8.14 11.69 -7.38
N GLU A 244 -7.37 12.77 -7.58
CA GLU A 244 -7.29 13.88 -6.64
C GLU A 244 -8.55 14.77 -6.67
N GLN A 245 -9.46 14.51 -7.61
CA GLN A 245 -10.72 15.24 -7.80
C GLN A 245 -11.93 14.45 -7.29
N THR A 246 -11.73 13.25 -6.73
CA THR A 246 -12.84 12.49 -6.18
C THR A 246 -13.40 13.17 -4.91
N PRO A 247 -14.69 12.98 -4.59
CA PRO A 247 -15.37 13.79 -3.57
C PRO A 247 -14.76 13.74 -2.16
N LEU A 248 -14.13 12.62 -1.80
CA LEU A 248 -13.56 12.38 -0.47
C LEU A 248 -12.03 12.35 -0.49
N PHE A 249 -11.39 12.77 -1.58
CA PHE A 249 -9.94 12.83 -1.65
C PHE A 249 -9.36 13.67 -0.49
N GLY A 250 -8.32 13.15 0.16
CA GLY A 250 -7.71 13.76 1.34
C GLY A 250 -8.46 13.54 2.66
N LYS A 251 -9.69 13.02 2.63
CA LYS A 251 -10.48 12.75 3.84
C LYS A 251 -10.09 11.41 4.45
N ARG A 252 -9.93 11.39 5.78
CA ARG A 252 -9.49 10.22 6.53
C ARG A 252 -10.46 9.85 7.62
N PHE A 253 -11.15 8.73 7.47
CA PHE A 253 -12.18 8.31 8.43
C PHE A 253 -11.95 6.92 8.97
N VAL A 254 -12.22 6.77 10.26
CA VAL A 254 -12.45 5.47 10.85
C VAL A 254 -13.94 5.17 10.69
N LEU A 255 -14.30 4.06 10.04
CA LEU A 255 -15.69 3.66 9.88
C LEU A 255 -16.11 2.75 11.03
N ALA A 256 -17.25 3.02 11.63
CA ALA A 256 -17.83 2.17 12.67
C ALA A 256 -19.23 1.70 12.24
N SER A 257 -19.48 0.40 12.37
CA SER A 257 -20.79 -0.22 12.15
C SER A 257 -21.09 -1.25 13.23
N LYS A 258 -22.35 -1.31 13.67
CA LYS A 258 -22.81 -2.32 14.65
C LYS A 258 -22.67 -3.73 14.09
N THR A 259 -23.05 -3.93 12.82
CA THR A 259 -23.02 -5.22 12.12
C THR A 259 -21.76 -5.45 11.31
N GLY A 260 -20.91 -4.41 11.18
CA GLY A 260 -19.73 -4.43 10.32
C GLY A 260 -20.07 -4.04 8.89
N LEU A 261 -19.03 -3.65 8.16
CA LEU A 261 -19.08 -3.31 6.74
C LEU A 261 -18.56 -4.49 5.92
N THR A 262 -19.19 -4.74 4.78
CA THR A 262 -18.67 -5.70 3.79
C THR A 262 -17.46 -5.11 3.07
N PHE A 263 -16.61 -5.98 2.51
CA PHE A 263 -15.46 -5.54 1.72
C PHE A 263 -15.86 -4.61 0.57
N ASP A 264 -16.96 -4.92 -0.14
CA ASP A 264 -17.41 -4.14 -1.28
C ASP A 264 -17.89 -2.74 -0.85
N GLN A 265 -18.59 -2.61 0.30
CA GLN A 265 -18.91 -1.30 0.89
C GLN A 265 -17.68 -0.49 1.28
N LEU A 266 -16.60 -1.14 1.76
CA LEU A 266 -15.35 -0.43 2.04
C LEU A 266 -14.70 0.08 0.76
N CYS A 267 -14.79 -0.69 -0.34
CA CYS A 267 -14.31 -0.26 -1.65
C CYS A 267 -15.06 0.97 -2.17
N GLU A 268 -16.37 1.09 -1.94
CA GLU A 268 -17.16 2.28 -2.34
C GLU A 268 -16.59 3.58 -1.74
N TYR A 269 -16.15 3.57 -0.48
CA TYR A 269 -15.50 4.74 0.14
C TYR A 269 -14.14 5.05 -0.50
N THR A 270 -13.33 4.04 -0.82
CA THR A 270 -12.03 4.24 -1.45
C THR A 270 -12.14 4.68 -2.91
N GLU A 271 -13.20 4.26 -3.62
CA GLU A 271 -13.51 4.74 -4.97
C GLU A 271 -13.86 6.23 -4.99
N LEU A 272 -14.47 6.75 -3.92
CA LEU A 272 -14.65 8.18 -3.70
C LEU A 272 -13.39 8.90 -3.22
N GLY A 273 -12.28 8.18 -3.05
CA GLY A 273 -10.97 8.68 -2.66
C GLY A 273 -10.77 8.89 -1.17
N ALA A 274 -11.61 8.32 -0.31
CA ALA A 274 -11.37 8.36 1.12
C ALA A 274 -10.20 7.43 1.51
N ASP A 275 -9.41 7.85 2.50
CA ASP A 275 -8.46 6.96 3.19
C ASP A 275 -9.15 6.44 4.45
N ILE A 276 -9.47 5.15 4.50
CA ILE A 276 -10.35 4.61 5.53
C ILE A 276 -9.71 3.45 6.29
N TYR A 277 -10.18 3.27 7.52
CA TYR A 277 -10.07 2.02 8.26
C TYR A 277 -11.43 1.72 8.88
N ALA A 278 -11.94 0.49 8.72
CA ALA A 278 -13.15 0.09 9.43
C ALA A 278 -12.79 -0.58 10.74
N LEU A 279 -13.56 -0.30 11.79
CA LEU A 279 -13.59 -1.17 12.96
C LEU A 279 -14.30 -2.49 12.58
N PRO A 280 -13.90 -3.64 13.14
CA PRO A 280 -14.70 -4.85 13.04
C PRO A 280 -16.13 -4.61 13.56
N ALA A 281 -17.06 -5.48 13.18
CA ALA A 281 -18.44 -5.40 13.68
C ALA A 281 -18.44 -5.29 15.20
N LEU A 282 -18.94 -4.16 15.73
CA LEU A 282 -18.87 -3.87 17.16
C LEU A 282 -19.61 -4.91 18.01
N SER A 283 -20.62 -5.57 17.43
CA SER A 283 -21.36 -6.67 18.07
C SER A 283 -20.61 -8.00 18.12
N ALA A 284 -19.63 -8.22 17.24
CA ALA A 284 -18.93 -9.50 17.12
C ALA A 284 -17.61 -9.55 17.90
N GLN A 285 -17.02 -8.39 18.22
CA GLN A 285 -15.74 -8.24 18.93
C GLN A 285 -14.65 -9.19 18.38
N ASP A 286 -14.35 -9.04 17.09
CA ASP A 286 -13.35 -9.89 16.41
C ASP A 286 -11.92 -9.52 16.85
N SER A 287 -11.42 -10.23 17.86
CA SER A 287 -10.11 -9.97 18.48
C SER A 287 -8.92 -10.14 17.53
N ARG A 288 -9.10 -10.80 16.38
CA ARG A 288 -8.04 -10.92 15.35
C ARG A 288 -7.58 -9.56 14.83
N PHE A 289 -8.45 -8.55 14.93
CA PHE A 289 -8.19 -7.19 14.49
C PHE A 289 -7.74 -6.24 15.62
N ASP A 290 -7.62 -6.69 16.87
CA ASP A 290 -7.30 -5.80 18.00
C ASP A 290 -5.95 -5.11 17.80
N ASP A 291 -4.89 -5.89 17.54
CA ASP A 291 -3.54 -5.36 17.33
C ASP A 291 -3.43 -4.56 16.02
N ILE A 292 -4.21 -4.95 15.01
CA ILE A 292 -4.29 -4.24 13.73
C ILE A 292 -4.90 -2.87 13.96
N THR A 293 -6.03 -2.81 14.67
CA THR A 293 -6.77 -1.57 14.96
C THR A 293 -5.92 -0.63 15.78
N LYS A 294 -5.34 -1.11 16.89
CA LYS A 294 -4.44 -0.31 17.73
C LYS A 294 -3.29 0.28 16.92
N ARG A 295 -2.64 -0.53 16.07
CA ARG A 295 -1.56 -0.09 15.19
C ARG A 295 -2.04 0.98 14.23
N VAL A 296 -3.07 0.69 13.43
CA VAL A 296 -3.57 1.57 12.36
C VAL A 296 -4.02 2.93 12.92
N LEU A 297 -4.70 2.93 14.06
CA LEU A 297 -5.13 4.18 14.70
C LEU A 297 -3.98 4.97 15.30
N SER A 298 -2.95 4.31 15.85
CA SER A 298 -1.76 4.99 16.39
C SER A 298 -0.78 5.53 15.34
N GLU A 299 -0.69 4.90 14.17
CA GLU A 299 0.28 5.25 13.12
C GLU A 299 -0.19 6.44 12.26
N GLN A 300 -1.46 6.83 12.36
CA GLN A 300 -2.11 7.75 11.43
C GLN A 300 -2.96 8.78 12.16
N LYS A 301 -3.10 9.96 11.55
CA LYS A 301 -4.09 10.95 11.96
C LYS A 301 -5.37 10.73 11.18
N TRP A 302 -6.50 10.80 11.89
CA TRP A 302 -7.85 10.63 11.37
C TRP A 302 -8.64 11.92 11.57
N ASP A 303 -9.49 12.28 10.60
CA ASP A 303 -10.38 13.43 10.70
C ASP A 303 -11.51 13.15 11.71
N GLY A 304 -11.86 11.87 11.90
CA GLY A 304 -12.78 11.41 12.92
C GLY A 304 -13.30 10.00 12.66
N ILE A 305 -14.32 9.61 13.43
CA ILE A 305 -15.05 8.35 13.26
C ILE A 305 -16.38 8.65 12.57
N MET A 306 -16.66 7.94 11.49
CA MET A 306 -17.94 7.98 10.79
C MET A 306 -18.80 6.78 11.21
N LEU A 307 -19.97 7.07 11.77
CA LEU A 307 -20.97 6.05 12.07
C LEU A 307 -21.73 5.72 10.79
N HIS A 308 -21.65 4.47 10.35
CA HIS A 308 -22.30 3.99 9.13
C HIS A 308 -23.76 3.59 9.35
N ASP A 309 -24.10 3.14 10.57
CA ASP A 309 -25.46 2.81 11.00
C ASP A 309 -25.79 3.52 12.32
N ASP A 310 -27.05 3.40 12.78
CA ASP A 310 -27.54 4.00 14.02
C ASP A 310 -26.95 3.31 15.27
N ILE A 311 -25.65 3.46 15.49
CA ILE A 311 -24.96 3.00 16.70
C ILE A 311 -25.05 4.07 17.79
N PRO A 312 -25.45 3.70 19.01
CA PRO A 312 -25.22 4.53 20.18
C PRO A 312 -23.72 4.82 20.37
N ALA A 313 -23.37 6.08 20.59
CA ALA A 313 -21.99 6.49 20.84
C ALA A 313 -21.34 5.76 22.03
N SER A 314 -22.13 5.26 22.99
CA SER A 314 -21.66 4.47 24.12
C SER A 314 -21.00 3.15 23.70
N ILE A 315 -21.55 2.45 22.69
CA ILE A 315 -20.99 1.17 22.21
C ILE A 315 -19.61 1.42 21.57
N LEU A 316 -19.47 2.49 20.80
CA LEU A 316 -18.19 2.89 20.23
C LEU A 316 -17.17 3.23 21.33
N GLN A 317 -17.58 3.98 22.34
CA GLN A 317 -16.71 4.33 23.48
C GLN A 317 -16.25 3.09 24.26
N GLU A 318 -17.14 2.12 24.49
CA GLU A 318 -16.81 0.85 25.11
C GLU A 318 -15.77 0.07 24.29
N GLU A 319 -15.91 0.03 22.96
CA GLU A 319 -14.95 -0.65 22.09
C GLU A 319 -13.58 0.05 22.08
N LEU A 320 -13.54 1.38 21.96
CA LEU A 320 -12.29 2.12 22.04
C LEU A 320 -11.60 1.92 23.39
N ALA A 321 -12.36 1.92 24.49
CA ALA A 321 -11.85 1.64 25.83
C ALA A 321 -11.32 0.21 25.96
N ARG A 322 -12.02 -0.79 25.39
CA ARG A 322 -11.56 -2.20 25.34
C ARG A 322 -10.22 -2.34 24.63
N LEU A 323 -10.04 -1.57 23.55
CA LEU A 323 -8.79 -1.51 22.78
C LEU A 323 -7.71 -0.64 23.44
N GLY A 324 -8.01 0.03 24.56
CA GLY A 324 -7.09 0.94 25.25
C GLY A 324 -6.80 2.23 24.48
N ILE A 325 -7.71 2.62 23.57
CA ILE A 325 -7.62 3.85 22.79
C ILE A 325 -8.30 4.97 23.58
N ASN A 326 -7.48 5.87 24.14
CA ASN A 326 -7.94 6.99 24.96
C ASN A 326 -8.06 8.30 24.18
N GLU A 327 -7.92 8.25 22.85
CA GLU A 327 -8.01 9.43 21.99
C GLU A 327 -9.46 9.84 21.75
N THR A 328 -9.73 11.15 21.76
CA THR A 328 -11.06 11.69 21.47
C THR A 328 -11.16 11.97 19.98
N PHE A 329 -12.11 11.31 19.32
CA PHE A 329 -12.40 11.50 17.89
C PHE A 329 -13.59 12.44 17.69
N HIS A 330 -13.55 13.24 16.62
CA HIS A 330 -14.76 13.87 16.10
C HIS A 330 -15.69 12.79 15.53
N ILE A 331 -17.01 12.91 15.76
CA ILE A 331 -17.98 11.91 15.32
C ILE A 331 -18.84 12.48 14.19
N PHE A 332 -18.76 11.85 13.02
CA PHE A 332 -19.62 12.12 11.88
C PHE A 332 -20.75 11.09 11.83
N ARG A 333 -21.97 11.53 11.52
CA ARG A 333 -23.11 10.64 11.27
C ARG A 333 -23.45 10.68 9.81
N ASN A 334 -23.45 9.51 9.17
CA ASN A 334 -23.99 9.43 7.82
C ASN A 334 -25.51 9.30 7.91
N SER A 335 -26.24 10.39 7.66
CA SER A 335 -27.72 10.39 7.73
C SER A 335 -28.38 9.69 6.53
N ASP A 336 -27.63 9.41 5.47
CA ASP A 336 -28.09 8.62 4.32
C ASP A 336 -26.93 7.74 3.80
N PRO A 337 -27.01 6.40 3.94
CA PRO A 337 -25.93 5.50 3.50
C PRO A 337 -25.64 5.58 1.99
N HIS A 338 -26.53 6.17 1.18
CA HIS A 338 -26.34 6.38 -0.26
C HIS A 338 -25.87 7.79 -0.63
N VAL A 339 -25.80 8.72 0.32
CA VAL A 339 -25.28 10.08 0.12
C VAL A 339 -24.09 10.26 1.05
N ILE A 340 -22.90 9.90 0.56
CA ILE A 340 -21.68 10.09 1.33
C ILE A 340 -21.35 11.59 1.33
N LEU A 341 -21.82 12.27 2.39
CA LEU A 341 -21.55 13.64 2.85
C LEU A 341 -21.23 14.69 1.76
N GLU A 342 -22.16 15.63 1.55
CA GLU A 342 -21.75 17.02 1.29
C GLU A 342 -21.03 17.51 2.56
N VAL A 343 -19.72 17.73 2.45
CA VAL A 343 -18.84 18.20 3.55
C VAL A 343 -19.08 19.67 3.85
#